data_AF-A0A2M8A0E3-F1
#
_entry.id   AF-A0A2M8A0E3-F1
#
_cell.length_a   1.000
_cell.length_b   1.000
_cell.length_c   1.000
_cell.angle_alpha   90.00
_cell.angle_beta   90.00
_cell.angle_gamma   90.00
#
_symmetry.space_group_name_H-M   'P 1'
#
loop_
_entity.id
_entity.type
_entity.pdbx_description
1 polymer ?
#
loop_
_entity_poly.entity_id
_entity_poly.type
_entity_poly.pdbx_seq_one_letter_code
_entity_poly.pdbx_strand_id
1 'polypeptide(L)' 'MFLVGAGLSFPAAIPVGWVFATIMQNLKDGKPKGYIKQQFQLWLEDQGIQSSPFIRYSGKWSVRRFFT' A
#
# COMPACT_ATOMS: atom_id res chain seq x y z
N MET A 1 4.41 -16.76 -35.13
CA MET A 1 4.32 -17.01 -33.66
C MET A 1 3.89 -15.80 -32.83
N PHE A 2 4.15 -14.55 -33.26
CA PHE A 2 3.77 -13.34 -32.51
C PHE A 2 2.27 -13.23 -32.20
N LEU A 3 1.40 -13.56 -33.16
CA LEU A 3 -0.07 -13.56 -33.00
C LEU A 3 -0.58 -14.63 -32.01
N VAL A 4 0.09 -15.77 -31.89
CA VAL A 4 -0.29 -16.84 -30.93
C VAL A 4 0.12 -16.44 -29.51
N GLY A 5 1.32 -15.88 -29.34
CA GLY A 5 1.77 -15.34 -28.06
C GLY A 5 0.93 -14.14 -27.58
N ALA A 6 0.57 -13.22 -28.49
CA ALA A 6 -0.34 -12.12 -28.19
C ALA A 6 -1.78 -12.61 -27.92
N GLY A 7 -2.26 -13.57 -28.71
CA GLY A 7 -3.60 -14.16 -28.57
C GLY A 7 -3.83 -14.92 -27.27
N LEU A 8 -2.79 -15.49 -26.66
CA LEU A 8 -2.88 -16.16 -25.36
C LEU A 8 -2.57 -15.22 -24.17
N SER A 9 -1.62 -14.30 -24.34
CA SER A 9 -1.21 -13.39 -23.26
C SER A 9 -2.27 -12.33 -22.94
N PHE A 10 -3.01 -11.82 -23.92
CA PHE A 10 -4.07 -10.82 -23.69
C PHE A 10 -5.22 -11.37 -22.83
N PRO A 11 -5.84 -12.51 -23.18
CA PRO A 11 -6.92 -13.09 -22.37
C PRO A 11 -6.46 -13.54 -20.99
N ALA A 12 -5.18 -13.90 -20.82
CA ALA A 12 -4.60 -14.23 -19.52
C ALA A 12 -4.29 -12.97 -18.68
N ALA A 13 -3.88 -11.87 -19.31
CA ALA A 13 -3.54 -10.64 -18.60
C ALA A 13 -4.78 -9.92 -18.03
N ILE A 14 -5.93 -10.01 -18.71
CA ILE A 14 -7.19 -9.39 -18.26
C ILE A 14 -7.64 -9.88 -16.87
N PRO A 15 -7.83 -11.20 -16.61
CA PRO A 15 -8.27 -11.68 -15.30
C PRO A 15 -7.22 -11.40 -14.22
N VAL A 16 -5.92 -11.47 -14.56
CA VAL A 16 -4.84 -11.10 -13.63
C VAL A 16 -4.97 -9.62 -13.24
N GLY A 17 -5.08 -8.73 -14.23
CA GLY A 17 -5.28 -7.30 -14.00
C GLY A 17 -6.53 -7.00 -13.19
N TRP A 18 -7.63 -7.71 -13.47
CA TRP A 18 -8.87 -7.59 -12.71
C TRP A 18 -8.68 -7.99 -11.25
N VAL A 19 -8.06 -9.14 -10.98
CA VAL A 19 -7.79 -9.61 -9.62
C VAL A 19 -6.95 -8.57 -8.86
N PHE A 20 -5.87 -8.08 -9.45
CA PHE A 20 -5.04 -7.05 -8.81
C PHE A 20 -5.80 -5.74 -8.58
N ALA A 21 -6.64 -5.33 -9.54
CA ALA A 21 -7.49 -4.15 -9.39
C ALA A 21 -8.48 -4.31 -8.24
N THR A 22 -9.16 -5.46 -8.14
CA THR A 22 -10.11 -5.75 -7.05
C THR A 22 -9.41 -5.79 -5.69
N ILE A 23 -8.23 -6.41 -5.59
CA ILE A 23 -7.42 -6.40 -4.36
C ILE A 23 -7.09 -4.96 -3.96
N MET A 24 -6.64 -4.13 -4.91
CA MET A 24 -6.27 -2.74 -4.63
C MET A 24 -7.47 -1.86 -4.29
N GLN A 25 -8.63 -2.11 -4.89
CA GLN A 25 -9.88 -1.44 -4.56
C GLN A 25 -10.30 -1.79 -3.13
N ASN A 26 -10.38 -3.08 -2.79
CA ASN A 26 -10.70 -3.54 -1.43
C ASN A 26 -9.70 -3.03 -0.39
N LEU A 27 -8.42 -2.93 -0.75
CA LEU A 27 -7.40 -2.41 0.16
C LEU A 27 -7.63 -0.93 0.51
N LYS A 28 -8.15 -0.15 -0.44
CA LYS A 28 -8.43 1.29 -0.31
C LYS A 28 -9.84 1.60 0.18
N ASP A 29 -10.79 0.71 -0.05
CA ASP A 29 -12.20 0.94 0.24
C ASP A 29 -12.46 1.16 1.73
N GLY A 30 -13.33 2.11 2.04
CA GLY A 30 -13.64 2.54 3.42
C GLY A 30 -12.49 3.21 4.18
N LYS A 31 -11.33 3.48 3.56
CA LYS A 31 -10.16 4.04 4.25
C LYS A 31 -9.86 5.48 3.81
N PRO A 32 -9.41 6.35 4.73
CA PRO A 32 -8.98 7.71 4.39
C PRO A 32 -7.84 7.71 3.37
N LYS A 33 -7.79 8.77 2.56
CA LYS A 33 -6.69 8.96 1.59
C LYS A 33 -5.35 8.94 2.33
N GLY A 34 -4.43 8.09 1.85
CA GLY A 34 -3.09 7.97 2.43
C GLY A 34 -2.96 6.99 3.59
N TYR A 35 -4.06 6.41 4.09
CA TYR A 35 -4.03 5.44 5.20
C TYR A 35 -3.05 4.28 4.93
N ILE A 36 -3.14 3.64 3.76
CA ILE A 36 -2.29 2.50 3.40
C ILE A 36 -0.81 2.90 3.33
N LYS A 37 -0.51 4.08 2.79
CA LYS A 37 0.86 4.60 2.72
C LYS A 37 1.41 4.84 4.12
N GLN A 38 0.62 5.42 5.00
CA GLN A 38 1.02 5.71 6.38
C GLN A 38 1.23 4.42 7.19
N GLN A 39 0.32 3.44 7.06
CA GLN A 39 0.46 2.12 7.67
C GLN A 39 1.72 1.39 7.19
N PHE A 40 2.02 1.43 5.88
CA PHE A 40 3.23 0.84 5.34
C PHE A 40 4.50 1.51 5.89
N GLN A 41 4.51 2.84 6.00
CA GLN A 41 5.63 3.57 6.61
C GLN A 41 5.81 3.24 8.09
N LEU A 42 4.71 3.09 8.84
CA LEU A 42 4.73 2.65 10.24
C LEU A 42 5.28 1.23 10.37
N TRP A 43 4.91 0.32 9.47
CA TRP A 43 5.41 -1.04 9.46
C TRP A 43 6.91 -1.11 9.13
N LEU A 44 7.37 -0.34 8.14
CA LEU A 44 8.81 -0.22 7.84
C LEU A 44 9.62 0.31 9.02
N GLU A 45 9.03 1.22 9.78
CA GLU A 45 9.62 1.76 11.00
C GLU A 45 9.67 0.70 12.11
N ASP A 46 8.60 -0.09 12.31
CA ASP A 46 8.58 -1.20 13.27
C ASP A 46 9.61 -2.29 12.94
N GLN A 47 9.88 -2.52 11.66
CA GLN A 47 10.92 -3.44 11.21
C GLN A 47 12.34 -2.84 11.26
N GLY A 48 12.49 -1.56 11.64
CA GLY A 48 13.77 -0.87 11.68
C GLY A 48 14.38 -0.55 10.31
N ILE A 49 13.60 -0.67 9.23
CA ILE A 49 14.06 -0.46 7.84
C ILE A 49 14.14 1.03 7.52
N GLN A 50 13.13 1.80 7.94
CA GLN A 50 13.07 3.24 7.65
C GLN A 50 12.40 3.98 8.81
N SER A 51 13.12 4.95 9.41
CA SER A 51 12.54 5.82 10.45
C SER A 51 11.50 6.78 9.86
N SER A 52 10.40 6.99 10.58
CA SER A 52 9.35 7.92 10.19
C SER A 52 9.16 9.03 11.22
N PRO A 53 10.11 9.98 11.29
CA PRO A 53 10.18 10.97 12.37
C PRO A 53 8.98 11.91 12.40
N PHE A 54 8.22 12.04 11.31
CA PHE A 54 6.99 12.85 11.24
C PHE A 54 5.75 12.08 11.71
N ILE A 55 5.69 10.75 11.50
CA ILE A 55 4.48 9.97 11.83
C ILE A 55 4.46 9.63 13.33
N ARG A 56 5.60 9.18 13.89
CA ARG A 56 5.75 8.85 15.31
C ARG A 56 6.45 9.94 16.14
N TYR A 57 6.46 11.18 15.64
CA TYR A 57 7.12 12.30 16.35
C TYR A 57 6.65 12.43 17.80
N SER A 58 7.57 12.33 18.76
CA SER A 58 7.32 12.47 20.20
C SER A 58 8.12 13.60 20.86
N GLY A 59 8.38 14.70 20.13
CA GLY A 59 9.12 15.84 20.68
C GLY A 59 8.28 16.85 21.47
N LYS A 60 8.90 17.97 21.87
CA LYS A 60 8.29 19.02 22.71
C LYS A 60 7.02 19.66 22.12
N TRP A 61 6.85 19.57 20.79
CA TRP A 61 5.66 20.03 20.05
C TRP A 61 4.73 18.90 19.62
N SER A 62 4.88 17.69 20.18
CA SER A 62 3.99 16.58 19.86
C SER A 62 2.58 16.85 20.40
N VAL A 63 1.59 16.80 19.51
CA VAL A 63 0.17 16.84 19.88
C VAL A 63 -0.19 15.45 20.41
N ARG A 64 0.09 15.20 21.70
CA ARG A 64 -0.24 14.01 22.50
C ARG A 64 -0.64 12.77 21.68
N ARG A 65 0.33 12.09 21.05
CA ARG A 65 0.21 10.67 20.68
C ARG A 65 0.97 9.86 21.73
N PHE A 66 0.46 9.86 22.96
CA PHE A 66 1.01 9.00 24.00
C PHE A 66 0.58 7.57 23.65
N PHE A 67 1.51 6.78 23.11
CA PHE A 67 1.35 5.33 23.09
C PHE A 67 1.46 4.86 24.55
N THR A 68 0.33 4.47 25.14
CA THR A 68 0.25 3.74 26.40
C THR A 68 0.60 2.28 26.14
#